data_AF-A0A328SKR7-F1
#
_entry.id   AF-A0A328SKR7-F1
#
_cell.length_a   1.000
_cell.length_b   1.000
_cell.length_c   1.000
_cell.angle_alpha   90.00
_cell.angle_beta   90.00
_cell.angle_gamma   90.00
#
_symmetry.space_group_name_H-M   'P 1'
#
loop_
_entity.id
_entity.type
_entity.pdbx_description
1 polymer ?
#
loop_
_entity_poly.entity_id
_entity_poly.type
_entity_poly.pdbx_seq_one_letter_code
_entity_poly.pdbx_strand_id
1 'polypeptide(L)'
;PLKALDNDIFKNLEEPIRGINEIAGYDVGIRQAVRTGDTTQYERSKMLKHPPHILITTPETLSILLVAPKFREKLRSVRYVIVDEIHSLAENKRGTHLSLSLERLNELTGGFTRIGLSATVSPPERIARFLSGYSWGKPRECEIVNVNYL
;
A
#
# COMPACT_ATOMS: atom_id res chain seq x y z
N PRO A 1 6.38 4.58 -5.88
CA PRO A 1 6.89 5.15 -7.16
C PRO A 1 8.42 5.09 -7.32
N LEU A 2 9.17 5.41 -6.26
CA LEU A 2 10.64 5.44 -6.20
C LEU A 2 11.17 4.77 -4.92
N LYS A 3 12.34 4.12 -4.99
CA LYS A 3 12.96 3.44 -3.83
C LYS A 3 13.33 4.39 -2.69
N ALA A 4 13.77 5.62 -3.01
CA ALA A 4 14.10 6.63 -2.01
C ALA A 4 12.88 6.92 -1.11
N LEU A 5 11.71 7.04 -1.74
CA LEU A 5 10.44 7.26 -1.04
C LEU A 5 10.09 6.12 -0.09
N ASP A 6 10.36 4.86 -0.45
CA ASP A 6 10.05 3.72 0.42
C ASP A 6 10.81 3.80 1.77
N ASN A 7 12.09 4.20 1.73
CA ASN A 7 12.90 4.37 2.93
C ASN A 7 12.51 5.63 3.72
N ASP A 8 12.12 6.70 3.02
CA ASP A 8 11.66 7.93 3.65
C ASP A 8 10.34 7.70 4.40
N ILE A 9 9.38 6.96 3.80
CA ILE A 9 8.14 6.55 4.48
C ILE A 9 8.47 5.72 5.73
N PHE A 10 9.43 4.79 5.64
CA PHE A 10 9.83 3.99 6.79
C PHE A 10 10.31 4.89 7.95
N LYS A 11 11.22 5.83 7.68
CA LYS A 11 11.71 6.76 8.70
C LYS A 11 10.62 7.66 9.25
N ASN A 12 9.76 8.19 8.38
CA ASN A 12 8.67 9.10 8.78
C ASN A 12 7.61 8.41 9.64
N LEU A 13 7.52 7.07 9.61
CA LEU A 13 6.64 6.32 10.51
C LEU A 13 7.26 6.05 11.89
N GLU A 14 8.58 6.18 12.06
CA GLU A 14 9.22 5.97 13.37
C GLU A 14 8.77 7.00 14.40
N GLU A 15 8.64 8.26 13.99
CA GLU A 15 8.20 9.35 14.86
C GLU A 15 6.78 9.15 15.43
N PRO A 16 5.73 8.92 14.62
CA PRO A 16 4.39 8.68 15.15
C PRO A 16 4.30 7.38 15.96
N ILE A 17 5.03 6.32 15.60
CA ILE A 17 5.07 5.09 16.41
C ILE A 17 5.70 5.37 17.77
N ARG A 18 6.80 6.14 17.82
CA ARG A 18 7.41 6.56 19.07
C ARG A 18 6.44 7.38 19.91
N GLY A 19 5.73 8.34 19.31
CA GLY A 19 4.71 9.13 20.00
C GLY A 19 3.58 8.27 20.58
N ILE A 20 3.13 7.23 19.86
CA ILE A 20 2.14 6.28 20.38
C ILE A 20 2.69 5.52 21.59
N ASN A 21 3.93 5.03 21.51
CA ASN A 21 4.57 4.31 22.62
C ASN A 21 4.74 5.21 23.86
N GLU A 22 5.10 6.48 23.67
CA GLU A 22 5.22 7.47 24.73
C GLU A 22 3.87 7.71 25.42
N ILE A 23 2.79 7.89 24.66
CA ILE A 23 1.43 8.07 25.20
C ILE A 23 0.94 6.80 25.91
N ALA A 24 1.23 5.62 25.36
CA ALA A 24 0.81 4.34 25.92
C ALA A 24 1.61 3.96 27.19
N GLY A 25 2.84 4.46 27.33
CA GLY A 25 3.76 4.10 28.41
C GLY A 25 4.42 2.72 28.25
N TYR A 26 4.26 2.06 27.10
CA TYR A 26 4.89 0.78 26.76
C TYR A 26 5.02 0.60 25.24
N ASP A 27 5.82 -0.37 24.78
CA ASP A 27 5.92 -0.70 23.35
C ASP A 27 4.67 -1.44 22.87
N VAL A 28 3.86 -0.79 22.03
CA VAL A 28 2.66 -1.40 21.44
C VAL A 28 2.98 -2.44 20.37
N GLY A 29 4.26 -2.59 19.99
CA GLY A 29 4.73 -3.65 19.10
C GLY A 29 4.33 -3.46 17.63
N ILE A 30 4.13 -2.22 17.17
CA ILE A 30 3.85 -1.92 15.76
C ILE A 30 5.09 -2.23 14.93
N ARG A 31 4.99 -3.23 14.05
CA ARG A 31 6.07 -3.63 13.15
C ARG A 31 5.87 -3.03 11.77
N GLN A 32 6.88 -2.32 11.28
CA GLN A 32 6.94 -1.84 9.91
C GLN A 32 8.11 -2.47 9.16
N ALA A 33 7.98 -2.66 7.86
CA ALA A 33 9.08 -3.16 7.04
C ALA A 33 8.95 -2.74 5.57
N VAL A 34 10.11 -2.53 4.93
CA VAL A 34 10.22 -2.28 3.49
C VAL A 34 10.47 -3.60 2.76
N ARG A 35 9.63 -3.90 1.77
CA ARG A 35 9.75 -5.07 0.91
C ARG A 35 9.85 -4.63 -0.54
N THR A 36 11.04 -4.76 -1.11
CA THR A 36 11.34 -4.43 -2.50
C THR A 36 12.16 -5.54 -3.17
N GLY A 37 12.60 -5.31 -4.40
CA GLY A 37 13.55 -6.18 -5.11
C GLY A 37 14.88 -6.38 -4.35
N ASP A 38 15.32 -5.37 -3.61
CA ASP A 38 16.62 -5.37 -2.92
C ASP A 38 16.59 -6.07 -1.55
N THR A 39 15.40 -6.35 -1.01
CA THR A 39 15.27 -7.05 0.28
C THR A 39 15.95 -8.41 0.21
N THR A 40 16.89 -8.63 1.12
CA THR A 40 17.72 -9.84 1.21
C THR A 40 16.87 -11.06 1.59
N GLN A 41 17.32 -12.28 1.22
CA GLN A 41 16.60 -13.50 1.58
C GLN A 41 16.40 -13.68 3.10
N TYR A 42 17.36 -13.19 3.90
CA TYR A 42 17.26 -13.17 5.36
C TYR A 42 16.07 -12.32 5.83
N GLU A 43 15.96 -11.08 5.35
CA GLU A 43 14.84 -10.19 5.69
C GLU A 43 13.50 -10.76 5.22
N ARG A 44 13.45 -11.36 4.02
CA ARG A 44 12.26 -12.04 3.50
C ARG A 44 11.80 -13.14 4.46
N SER A 45 12.74 -13.94 4.94
CA SER A 45 12.47 -15.05 5.86
C SER A 45 12.01 -14.54 7.23
N LYS A 46 12.60 -13.45 7.73
CA LYS A 46 12.19 -12.78 8.97
C LYS A 46 10.76 -12.25 8.86
N MET A 47 10.42 -11.56 7.78
CA MET A 47 9.06 -11.06 7.53
C MET A 47 8.04 -12.20 7.39
N LEU A 48 8.43 -13.34 6.83
CA LEU A 48 7.51 -14.48 6.73
C LEU A 48 7.17 -15.08 8.10
N LYS A 49 8.17 -15.16 9.00
CA LYS A 49 7.99 -15.62 10.39
C LYS A 49 7.21 -14.61 11.23
N HIS A 50 7.58 -13.33 11.11
CA HIS A 50 6.95 -12.22 11.82
C HIS A 50 6.50 -11.15 10.82
N PRO A 51 5.31 -11.30 10.24
CA PRO A 51 4.78 -10.33 9.28
C PRO A 51 4.72 -8.92 9.88
N PRO A 52 5.11 -7.89 9.12
CA PRO A 52 4.94 -6.51 9.54
C PRO A 52 3.44 -6.17 9.59
N HIS A 53 3.06 -5.26 10.48
CA HIS A 53 1.73 -4.63 10.48
C HIS A 53 1.63 -3.60 9.36
N ILE A 54 2.73 -2.90 9.04
CA ILE A 54 2.82 -1.92 7.95
C ILE A 54 3.86 -2.40 6.95
N LEU A 55 3.42 -2.76 5.75
CA LEU A 55 4.28 -3.21 4.66
C LEU A 55 4.42 -2.10 3.61
N ILE A 56 5.62 -1.56 3.50
CA ILE A 56 5.98 -0.58 2.46
C ILE A 56 6.55 -1.37 1.28
N THR A 57 5.98 -1.20 0.08
CA THR A 57 6.36 -2.02 -1.07
C THR A 57 6.07 -1.32 -2.39
N THR A 58 6.63 -1.85 -3.48
CA THR A 58 6.35 -1.38 -4.84
C THR A 58 5.26 -2.20 -5.52
N PRO A 59 4.59 -1.68 -6.56
CA PRO A 59 3.62 -2.45 -7.35
C PRO A 59 4.17 -3.77 -7.90
N GLU A 60 5.43 -3.75 -8.35
CA GLU A 60 6.11 -4.93 -8.90
C GLU A 60 6.38 -5.97 -7.81
N THR A 61 6.75 -5.52 -6.61
CA THR A 61 6.99 -6.43 -5.49
C THR A 61 5.67 -7.01 -4.96
N LEU A 62 4.60 -6.22 -4.90
CA LEU A 62 3.28 -6.70 -4.51
C LEU A 62 2.79 -7.87 -5.40
N SER A 63 2.98 -7.79 -6.71
CA SER A 63 2.55 -8.90 -7.59
C SER A 63 3.31 -10.19 -7.33
N ILE A 64 4.61 -10.09 -6.98
CA ILE A 64 5.43 -11.23 -6.56
C ILE A 64 4.90 -11.81 -5.24
N LEU A 65 4.58 -10.97 -4.25
CA LEU A 65 4.05 -11.43 -2.97
C LEU A 65 2.70 -12.15 -3.12
N LEU A 66 1.85 -11.69 -4.04
CA LEU A 66 0.55 -12.29 -4.31
C LEU A 66 0.63 -13.69 -4.95
N VAL A 67 1.73 -14.03 -5.62
CA VAL A 67 1.95 -15.38 -6.17
C VAL A 67 2.84 -16.26 -5.29
N ALA A 68 3.53 -15.68 -4.30
CA ALA A 68 4.37 -16.43 -3.38
C ALA A 68 3.51 -17.19 -2.35
N PRO A 69 3.41 -18.54 -2.41
CA PRO A 69 2.38 -19.28 -1.67
C PRO A 69 2.37 -19.01 -0.17
N LYS A 70 3.54 -18.96 0.46
CA LYS A 70 3.66 -18.74 1.91
C LYS A 70 3.36 -17.30 2.33
N PHE A 71 3.76 -16.31 1.53
CA PHE A 71 3.59 -14.91 1.90
C PHE A 71 2.21 -14.39 1.53
N ARG A 72 1.59 -14.91 0.46
CA ARG A 72 0.21 -14.62 0.06
C ARG A 72 -0.75 -14.76 1.24
N GLU A 73 -0.63 -15.83 2.01
CA GLU A 73 -1.47 -16.05 3.20
C GLU A 73 -1.32 -14.95 4.27
N LYS A 74 -0.16 -14.30 4.36
CA LYS A 74 0.07 -13.18 5.29
C LYS A 74 -0.62 -11.89 4.85
N LEU A 75 -1.03 -11.78 3.58
CA LEU A 75 -1.75 -10.62 3.06
C LEU A 75 -3.26 -10.69 3.29
N ARG A 76 -3.82 -11.83 3.75
CA ARG A 76 -5.27 -11.98 3.95
C ARG A 76 -5.87 -11.03 4.98
N SER A 77 -5.07 -10.55 5.93
CA SER A 77 -5.51 -9.62 6.97
C SER A 77 -5.36 -8.15 6.61
N VAL A 78 -4.96 -7.83 5.37
CA VAL A 78 -4.84 -6.45 4.89
C VAL A 78 -6.22 -5.79 4.92
N ARG A 79 -6.31 -4.65 5.62
CA ARG A 79 -7.53 -3.83 5.71
C ARG A 79 -7.42 -2.51 4.95
N TYR A 80 -6.20 -2.03 4.73
CA TYR A 80 -5.91 -0.73 4.11
C TYR A 80 -4.77 -0.90 3.11
N VAL A 81 -4.92 -0.25 1.96
CA VAL A 81 -3.85 -0.09 0.98
C VAL A 81 -3.75 1.37 0.60
N ILE A 82 -2.56 1.94 0.83
CA ILE A 82 -2.23 3.32 0.50
C ILE A 82 -1.42 3.31 -0.80
N VAL A 83 -1.90 4.03 -1.81
CA VAL A 83 -1.22 4.24 -3.08
C VAL A 83 -0.75 5.67 -3.14
N ASP A 84 0.52 5.87 -2.83
CA ASP A 84 1.16 7.18 -2.86
C ASP A 84 1.59 7.57 -4.28
N GLU A 85 1.53 8.88 -4.56
CA GLU A 85 1.71 9.50 -5.88
C GLU A 85 0.95 8.81 -7.00
N ILE A 86 -0.35 8.59 -6.80
CA ILE A 86 -1.15 7.77 -7.71
C ILE A 86 -1.21 8.33 -9.14
N HIS A 87 -1.07 9.65 -9.33
CA HIS A 87 -1.01 10.26 -10.65
C HIS A 87 0.15 9.72 -11.49
N SER A 88 1.29 9.42 -10.85
CA SER A 88 2.49 8.89 -11.51
C SER A 88 2.30 7.46 -12.02
N LEU A 89 1.30 6.74 -11.49
CA LEU A 89 1.00 5.36 -11.86
C LEU A 89 -0.12 5.28 -12.89
N ALA A 90 -1.13 6.15 -12.80
CA ALA A 90 -2.35 6.04 -13.60
C ALA A 90 -2.12 6.08 -15.12
N GLU A 91 -1.05 6.71 -15.60
CA GLU A 91 -0.79 6.93 -17.02
C GLU A 91 0.23 5.95 -17.64
N ASN A 92 0.55 4.84 -16.97
CA ASN A 92 1.51 3.88 -17.50
C ASN A 92 1.19 2.41 -17.20
N LYS A 93 1.97 1.51 -17.81
CA LYS A 93 1.83 0.06 -17.65
C LYS A 93 1.99 -0.42 -16.20
N ARG A 94 2.75 0.32 -15.37
CA ARG A 94 2.89 0.02 -13.94
C ARG A 94 1.56 0.23 -13.23
N GLY A 95 0.80 1.26 -13.59
CA GLY A 95 -0.57 1.47 -13.10
C GLY A 95 -1.52 0.35 -13.51
N THR A 96 -1.49 -0.08 -14.77
CA THR A 96 -2.29 -1.24 -15.22
C THR A 96 -1.98 -2.48 -14.40
N HIS A 97 -0.69 -2.76 -14.17
CA HIS A 97 -0.26 -3.88 -13.37
C HIS A 97 -0.64 -3.76 -11.88
N LEU A 98 -0.56 -2.55 -11.30
CA LEU A 98 -1.03 -2.27 -9.95
C LEU A 98 -2.54 -2.53 -9.84
N SER A 99 -3.33 -2.02 -10.79
CA SER A 99 -4.79 -2.19 -10.79
C SER A 99 -5.18 -3.68 -10.73
N LEU A 100 -4.56 -4.52 -11.57
CA LEU A 100 -4.77 -5.97 -11.52
C LEU A 100 -4.30 -6.60 -10.19
N SER A 101 -3.18 -6.13 -9.64
CA SER A 101 -2.67 -6.61 -8.36
C SER A 101 -3.61 -6.28 -7.20
N LEU A 102 -4.22 -5.08 -7.20
CA LEU A 102 -5.21 -4.66 -6.21
C LEU A 102 -6.48 -5.52 -6.29
N GLU A 103 -6.97 -5.86 -7.49
CA GLU A 103 -8.11 -6.76 -7.63
C GLU A 103 -7.81 -8.19 -7.12
N ARG A 104 -6.60 -8.70 -7.38
CA ARG A 104 -6.16 -10.01 -6.85
C ARG A 104 -6.02 -10.01 -5.33
N LEU A 105 -5.58 -8.89 -4.76
CA LEU A 105 -5.55 -8.71 -3.31
C LEU A 105 -6.98 -8.58 -2.75
N ASN A 106 -7.90 -7.96 -3.49
CA ASN A 106 -9.28 -7.77 -3.05
C ASN A 106 -9.99 -9.11 -2.94
N GLU A 107 -9.81 -9.95 -3.96
CA GLU A 107 -10.29 -11.34 -3.95
C GLU A 107 -9.69 -12.15 -2.79
N LEU A 108 -8.39 -11.97 -2.50
CA LEU A 108 -7.71 -12.70 -1.43
C LEU A 108 -8.18 -12.31 -0.01
N THR A 109 -8.51 -11.04 0.19
CA THR A 109 -8.86 -10.44 1.49
C THR A 109 -10.37 -10.41 1.74
N GLY A 110 -11.19 -10.51 0.69
CA GLY A 110 -12.63 -10.27 0.76
C GLY A 110 -13.01 -8.79 0.76
N GLY A 111 -12.04 -7.89 0.58
CA GLY A 111 -12.24 -6.44 0.55
C GLY A 111 -11.28 -5.68 1.46
N PHE A 112 -10.88 -4.49 1.03
CA PHE A 112 -10.03 -3.57 1.81
C PHE A 112 -10.29 -2.12 1.39
N THR A 113 -9.94 -1.18 2.26
CA THR A 113 -10.04 0.27 1.98
C THR A 113 -8.85 0.71 1.13
N ARG A 114 -9.12 1.42 0.04
CA ARG A 114 -8.12 2.00 -0.85
C ARG A 114 -7.99 3.49 -0.56
N ILE A 115 -6.77 3.95 -0.33
CA ILE A 115 -6.46 5.35 -0.09
C ILE A 115 -5.44 5.78 -1.15
N GLY A 116 -5.76 6.80 -1.93
CA GLY A 116 -4.85 7.36 -2.94
C GLY A 116 -4.38 8.73 -2.50
N LEU A 117 -3.08 8.98 -2.62
CA LEU A 117 -2.48 10.29 -2.32
C LEU A 117 -1.87 10.86 -3.61
N SER A 118 -2.06 12.15 -3.84
CA SER A 118 -1.48 12.84 -4.98
C SER A 118 -1.49 14.35 -4.76
N ALA A 119 -0.37 15.02 -5.03
CA ALA A 119 -0.27 16.48 -4.96
C ALA A 119 -0.90 17.17 -6.17
N THR A 120 -0.74 16.59 -7.37
CA THR A 120 -1.25 17.15 -8.63
C THR A 120 -2.16 16.12 -9.29
N VAL A 121 -3.43 16.48 -9.50
CA VAL A 121 -4.38 15.63 -10.21
C VAL A 121 -5.32 16.48 -11.04
N SER A 122 -5.45 16.14 -12.32
CA SER A 122 -6.54 16.64 -13.16
C SER A 122 -6.86 15.63 -14.27
N PRO A 123 -8.13 15.18 -14.43
CA PRO A 123 -9.26 15.36 -13.52
C PRO A 123 -9.27 14.33 -12.37
N PRO A 124 -9.60 14.73 -11.11
CA PRO A 124 -9.56 13.86 -9.93
C PRO A 124 -10.49 12.66 -10.00
N GLU A 125 -11.61 12.78 -10.70
CA GLU A 125 -12.58 11.69 -10.89
C GLU A 125 -11.98 10.52 -11.67
N ARG A 126 -11.05 10.81 -12.60
CA ARG A 126 -10.39 9.76 -13.38
C ARG A 126 -9.42 8.95 -12.53
N ILE A 127 -8.67 9.62 -11.65
CA ILE A 127 -7.77 8.97 -10.71
C ILE A 127 -8.56 8.20 -9.65
N ALA A 128 -9.65 8.77 -9.15
CA ALA A 128 -10.55 8.09 -8.22
C ALA A 128 -11.08 6.78 -8.80
N ARG A 129 -11.54 6.78 -10.05
CA ARG A 129 -11.98 5.55 -10.77
C ARG A 129 -10.84 4.55 -10.97
N PHE A 130 -9.63 5.03 -11.26
CA PHE A 130 -8.45 4.16 -11.38
C PHE A 130 -8.11 3.48 -10.05
N LEU A 131 -8.17 4.22 -8.93
CA LEU A 131 -7.93 3.70 -7.59
C LEU A 131 -9.01 2.70 -7.15
N SER A 132 -10.28 3.10 -7.21
CA SER A 132 -11.40 2.32 -6.68
C SER A 132 -11.71 1.09 -7.53
N GLY A 133 -11.43 1.15 -8.83
CA GLY A 133 -11.71 0.08 -9.77
C GLY A 133 -13.21 -0.12 -9.98
N TYR A 134 -13.58 -1.33 -10.42
CA TYR A 134 -14.95 -1.65 -10.83
C TYR A 134 -15.45 -2.91 -10.13
N SER A 135 -16.74 -2.94 -9.83
CA SER A 135 -17.48 -4.12 -9.37
C SER A 135 -18.61 -4.38 -10.36
N TRP A 136 -18.61 -5.56 -10.99
CA TRP A 136 -19.63 -5.95 -11.99
C TRP A 136 -19.86 -4.89 -13.09
N GLY A 137 -18.77 -4.31 -13.59
CA GLY A 137 -18.81 -3.29 -14.65
C GLY A 137 -19.20 -1.89 -14.18
N LYS A 138 -19.51 -1.69 -12.89
CA LYS A 138 -19.82 -0.37 -12.30
C LYS A 138 -18.63 0.16 -11.51
N PRO A 139 -18.30 1.46 -11.58
CA PRO A 139 -17.26 2.04 -10.74
C PRO A 139 -17.57 1.81 -9.26
N ARG A 140 -16.56 1.47 -8.45
CA ARG A 140 -16.70 1.46 -7.00
C ARG A 140 -16.75 2.89 -6.47
N GLU A 141 -17.51 3.11 -5.41
CA GLU A 141 -17.57 4.39 -4.72
C GLU A 141 -16.18 4.82 -4.26
N CYS A 142 -15.89 6.10 -4.41
CA CYS A 142 -14.64 6.72 -4.00
C CYS A 142 -14.94 8.14 -3.55
N GLU A 143 -14.68 8.43 -2.29
CA GLU A 143 -14.72 9.79 -1.79
C GLU A 143 -13.46 10.54 -2.27
N ILE A 144 -13.66 11.73 -2.84
CA ILE A 144 -12.57 12.62 -3.26
C ILE A 144 -12.47 13.73 -2.23
N VAL A 145 -11.41 13.69 -1.44
CA VAL A 145 -11.12 14.73 -0.45
C VAL A 145 -10.10 15.69 -1.03
N ASN A 146 -10.50 16.94 -1.23
CA ASN A 146 -9.58 18.00 -1.63
C ASN A 146 -9.07 18.74 -0.39
N VAL A 147 -7.78 18.59 -0.11
CA VAL A 147 -7.08 19.22 1.02
C VAL A 147 -6.30 20.47 0.61
N ASN A 148 -6.51 20.99 -0.60
CA ASN A 148 -6.05 22.33 -0.95
C ASN A 148 -6.80 23.33 -0.08
N TYR A 149 -6.20 23.65 1.06
CA TYR A 149 -6.43 24.93 1.72
C TYR A 149 -6.05 26.01 0.72
N LEU A 150 -6.96 26.97 0.54
CA LEU A 150 -6.75 28.23 -0.17
C LEU A 150 -5.39 28.85 0.13
#